data_AF-A0A957VKA7-F1
#
_entry.id   AF-A0A957VKA7-F1
#
_cell.length_a   1.000
_cell.length_b   1.000
_cell.length_c   1.000
_cell.angle_alpha   90.00
_cell.angle_beta   90.00
_cell.angle_gamma   90.00
#
_symmetry.space_group_name_H-M   'P 1'
#
loop_
_entity.id
_entity.type
_entity.pdbx_description
1 polymer ?
#
loop_
_entity_poly.entity_id
_entity_poly.type
_entity_poly.pdbx_seq_one_letter_code
_entity_poly.pdbx_strand_id
1 'polypeptide(L)'
;GMVHVAQINGDMSLNQSAGVVIQTVNGDLSVNGVDSDLHIGTVAGDASVTRIGGDCRVHTVHGDLALSFVRGNIDAAADDDLSLRIALTPGTAVNARAGGDLSCRVPQDVDAVVSLQAGGEIKLKRLPGAAENAPDEAQAMSFTLGGGAATLNLIADGDVELIGVDPQFTGFGADFGQEFAMNAAEFAQQIASQVEAQVQAVTRQLDEKLSQLAADEQLATRIQEKVQSAMRSAELKINEAMRKADEKARAAERKAAQQSKGRQGGYAWTWQAPSPPPKPAKPEAPTLSDEERMMILRMVEEGKLSVEQAEQLLSALRKR
;
A
#
# COMPACT_ATOMS: atom_id res chain seq x y z
N GLY A 1 7.21 17.83 4.10
CA GLY A 1 6.70 18.71 3.03
C GLY A 1 6.97 18.07 1.68
N MET A 2 6.49 18.65 0.58
CA MET A 2 6.85 18.20 -0.76
C MET A 2 8.32 18.54 -1.04
N VAL A 3 9.06 17.60 -1.62
CA VAL A 3 10.46 17.74 -1.98
C VAL A 3 10.56 17.84 -3.49
N HIS A 4 11.15 18.93 -3.98
CA HIS A 4 11.43 19.12 -5.39
C HIS A 4 12.94 19.29 -5.58
N VAL A 5 13.54 18.40 -6.37
CA VAL A 5 14.97 18.36 -6.62
C VAL A 5 15.19 18.29 -8.13
N ALA A 6 15.81 19.33 -8.69
CA ALA A 6 16.17 19.31 -10.10
C ALA A 6 17.34 18.34 -10.33
N GLN A 7 18.43 18.52 -9.59
CA GLN A 7 19.66 17.75 -9.81
C GLN A 7 20.43 17.56 -8.51
N ILE A 8 20.96 16.35 -8.31
CA ILE A 8 21.97 16.02 -7.29
C ILE A 8 23.23 15.51 -7.99
N ASN A 9 24.37 16.09 -7.63
CA ASN A 9 25.68 15.67 -8.12
C ASN A 9 26.33 14.70 -7.13
N GLY A 10 25.77 13.50 -7.03
CA GLY A 10 26.15 12.45 -6.08
C GLY A 10 24.92 11.68 -5.59
N ASP A 11 25.04 11.07 -4.41
CA ASP A 11 24.00 10.21 -3.86
C ASP A 11 22.93 11.01 -3.10
N MET A 12 21.71 10.48 -3.06
CA MET A 12 20.59 11.06 -2.34
C MET A 12 19.94 10.03 -1.44
N SER A 13 19.84 10.35 -0.15
CA SER A 13 19.00 9.61 0.79
C SER A 13 17.88 10.51 1.30
N LEU A 14 16.64 10.06 1.14
CA LEU A 14 15.45 10.74 1.61
C LEU A 14 14.68 9.84 2.56
N ASN A 15 14.51 10.32 3.79
CA ASN A 15 13.73 9.63 4.81
C ASN A 15 12.52 10.48 5.16
N GLN A 16 11.32 9.95 4.88
CA GLN A 16 10.02 10.56 5.13
C GLN A 16 9.79 11.90 4.41
N SER A 17 8.83 11.93 3.51
CA SER A 17 8.40 13.14 2.82
C SER A 17 6.93 13.06 2.46
N ALA A 18 6.31 14.22 2.21
CA ALA A 18 4.90 14.21 1.83
C ALA A 18 4.71 13.78 0.37
N GLY A 19 5.63 14.18 -0.51
CA GLY A 19 5.63 13.89 -1.94
C GLY A 19 6.97 14.29 -2.53
N VAL A 20 7.39 13.65 -3.61
CA VAL A 20 8.77 13.77 -4.12
C VAL A 20 8.77 13.89 -5.62
N VAL A 21 9.48 14.90 -6.12
CA VAL A 21 9.80 15.07 -7.53
C VAL A 21 11.30 15.27 -7.65
N ILE A 22 11.97 14.32 -8.27
CA ILE A 22 13.42 14.35 -8.53
C ILE A 22 13.64 14.22 -10.04
N GLN A 23 14.31 15.17 -10.69
CA GLN A 23 14.60 15.03 -12.12
C GLN A 23 15.85 14.19 -12.36
N THR A 24 16.95 14.46 -11.66
CA THR A 24 18.22 13.74 -11.88
C THR A 24 19.01 13.53 -10.59
N VAL A 25 19.52 12.30 -10.41
CA VAL A 25 20.52 11.94 -9.39
C VAL A 25 21.72 11.32 -10.10
N ASN A 26 22.88 11.97 -10.02
CA ASN A 26 24.12 11.51 -10.67
C ASN A 26 24.91 10.49 -9.82
N GLY A 27 24.21 9.75 -8.96
CA GLY A 27 24.73 8.74 -8.05
C GLY A 27 23.59 7.81 -7.63
N ASP A 28 23.65 7.27 -6.43
CA ASP A 28 22.63 6.34 -5.92
C ASP A 28 21.46 7.05 -5.25
N LEU A 29 20.27 6.45 -5.32
CA LEU A 29 19.05 6.98 -4.71
C LEU A 29 18.47 5.99 -3.68
N SER A 30 18.32 6.46 -2.44
CA SER A 30 17.58 5.75 -1.40
C SER A 30 16.41 6.59 -0.92
N VAL A 31 15.18 6.13 -1.17
CA VAL A 31 13.96 6.78 -0.71
C VAL A 31 13.21 5.85 0.23
N ASN A 32 12.94 6.33 1.44
CA ASN A 32 12.25 5.57 2.46
C ASN A 32 11.11 6.40 3.05
N GLY A 33 9.87 6.09 2.67
CA GLY A 33 8.67 6.78 3.14
C GLY A 33 8.35 8.04 2.32
N VAL A 34 7.37 7.91 1.45
CA VAL A 34 6.70 9.03 0.78
C VAL A 34 5.20 8.87 1.00
N ASP A 35 4.56 9.86 1.61
CA ASP A 35 3.14 9.75 2.00
C ASP A 35 2.19 9.83 0.78
N SER A 36 2.62 10.48 -0.30
CA SER A 36 1.90 10.64 -1.57
C SER A 36 2.74 10.10 -2.73
N ASP A 37 2.73 10.80 -3.87
CA ASP A 37 3.34 10.35 -5.11
C ASP A 37 4.86 10.57 -5.11
N LEU A 38 5.55 9.65 -5.80
CA LEU A 38 6.97 9.71 -6.09
C LEU A 38 7.18 9.78 -7.60
N HIS A 39 7.87 10.82 -8.05
CA HIS A 39 8.33 10.95 -9.41
C HIS A 39 9.85 11.09 -9.46
N ILE A 40 10.51 10.17 -10.14
CA ILE A 40 11.95 10.15 -10.38
C ILE A 40 12.17 10.11 -11.88
N GLY A 41 12.93 11.08 -12.40
CA GLY A 41 13.37 11.11 -13.79
C GLY A 41 14.49 10.09 -14.02
N THR A 42 15.73 10.48 -13.72
CA THR A 42 16.91 9.65 -13.99
C THR A 42 17.76 9.45 -12.74
N VAL A 43 18.17 8.21 -12.50
CA VAL A 43 19.19 7.85 -11.50
C VAL A 43 20.36 7.19 -12.23
N ALA A 44 21.58 7.70 -12.02
CA ALA A 44 22.77 7.23 -12.70
C ALA A 44 23.36 5.95 -12.10
N GLY A 45 23.18 5.73 -10.80
CA GLY A 45 23.53 4.49 -10.11
C GLY A 45 22.29 3.66 -9.79
N ASP A 46 22.29 3.07 -8.60
CA ASP A 46 21.21 2.20 -8.14
C ASP A 46 20.10 2.98 -7.44
N ALA A 47 18.88 2.43 -7.43
CA ALA A 47 17.75 3.02 -6.74
C ALA A 47 17.05 2.00 -5.82
N SER A 48 16.89 2.39 -4.56
CA SER A 48 16.07 1.67 -3.59
C SER A 48 14.96 2.56 -3.07
N VAL A 49 13.73 2.17 -3.35
CA VAL A 49 12.53 2.91 -2.95
C VAL A 49 11.64 2.00 -2.13
N THR A 50 11.32 2.45 -0.92
CA THR A 50 10.46 1.73 0.00
C THR A 50 9.37 2.64 0.56
N ARG A 51 8.16 2.10 0.69
CA ARG A 51 6.99 2.73 1.34
C ARG A 51 6.52 3.99 0.63
N ILE A 52 5.74 3.81 -0.43
CA ILE A 52 5.11 4.88 -1.20
C ILE A 52 3.59 4.81 -1.01
N GLY A 53 3.01 5.91 -0.51
CA GLY A 53 1.60 6.01 -0.20
C GLY A 53 0.70 6.25 -1.42
N GLY A 54 1.25 6.82 -2.50
CA GLY A 54 0.57 7.08 -3.77
C GLY A 54 1.19 6.35 -4.96
N ASP A 55 1.15 7.01 -6.12
CA ASP A 55 1.72 6.49 -7.37
C ASP A 55 3.26 6.62 -7.38
N CYS A 56 3.92 5.63 -7.96
CA CYS A 56 5.38 5.59 -8.09
C CYS A 56 5.76 5.57 -9.58
N ARG A 57 6.42 6.63 -10.04
CA ARG A 57 6.97 6.72 -11.39
C ARG A 57 8.48 6.89 -11.35
N VAL A 58 9.20 5.93 -11.90
CA VAL A 58 10.65 5.94 -12.04
C VAL A 58 10.98 5.76 -13.52
N HIS A 59 11.38 6.84 -14.18
CA HIS A 59 11.52 6.83 -15.63
C HIS A 59 12.74 6.04 -16.11
N THR A 60 13.90 6.22 -15.49
CA THR A 60 15.11 5.45 -15.82
C THR A 60 16.04 5.35 -14.61
N VAL A 61 16.52 4.15 -14.35
CA VAL A 61 17.64 3.86 -13.42
C VAL A 61 18.69 3.13 -14.24
N HIS A 62 19.91 3.65 -14.30
CA HIS A 62 20.97 3.04 -15.11
C HIS A 62 21.59 1.80 -14.45
N GLY A 63 21.45 1.64 -13.14
CA GLY A 63 21.76 0.40 -12.41
C GLY A 63 20.51 -0.36 -11.98
N ASP A 64 20.57 -0.96 -10.79
CA ASP A 64 19.50 -1.81 -10.26
C ASP A 64 18.38 -0.98 -9.61
N LEU A 65 17.14 -1.46 -9.74
CA LEU A 65 15.97 -0.86 -9.10
C LEU A 65 15.26 -1.83 -8.16
N ALA A 66 15.22 -1.49 -6.87
CA ALA A 66 14.42 -2.17 -5.87
C ALA A 66 13.21 -1.31 -5.45
N LEU A 67 11.99 -1.78 -5.73
CA LEU A 67 10.74 -1.15 -5.28
C LEU A 67 10.02 -2.04 -4.28
N SER A 68 9.70 -1.50 -3.11
CA SER A 68 8.94 -2.20 -2.07
C SER A 68 7.83 -1.34 -1.49
N PHE A 69 6.65 -1.94 -1.30
CA PHE A 69 5.51 -1.32 -0.59
C PHE A 69 5.00 -0.03 -1.24
N VAL A 70 4.63 -0.11 -2.52
CA VAL A 70 3.89 0.94 -3.22
C VAL A 70 2.40 0.64 -3.14
N ARG A 71 1.57 1.62 -2.75
CA ARG A 71 0.10 1.47 -2.65
C ARG A 71 -0.63 1.79 -3.94
N GLY A 72 -0.10 2.70 -4.75
CA GLY A 72 -0.69 3.15 -6.02
C GLY A 72 -0.12 2.44 -7.24
N ASN A 73 -0.29 3.09 -8.39
CA ASN A 73 0.22 2.61 -9.67
C ASN A 73 1.75 2.66 -9.72
N ILE A 74 2.35 1.74 -10.47
CA ILE A 74 3.79 1.67 -10.66
C ILE A 74 4.08 1.78 -12.15
N ASP A 75 4.96 2.72 -12.51
CA ASP A 75 5.59 2.80 -13.82
C ASP A 75 7.09 2.96 -13.60
N ALA A 76 7.83 1.88 -13.83
CA ALA A 76 9.23 1.80 -13.42
C ALA A 76 10.09 1.16 -14.52
N ALA A 77 11.26 1.74 -14.79
CA ALA A 77 12.25 1.15 -15.67
C ALA A 77 13.66 1.21 -15.08
N ALA A 78 14.40 0.12 -15.26
CA ALA A 78 15.81 -0.02 -14.95
C ALA A 78 16.55 -0.63 -16.16
N ASP A 79 17.79 -0.22 -16.37
CA ASP A 79 18.64 -0.75 -17.44
C ASP A 79 19.28 -2.09 -17.04
N ASP A 80 19.50 -2.33 -15.75
CA ASP A 80 19.96 -3.62 -15.20
C ASP A 80 18.77 -4.38 -14.55
N ASP A 81 18.92 -4.87 -13.32
CA ASP A 81 17.94 -5.75 -12.68
C ASP A 81 16.84 -4.96 -11.94
N LEU A 82 15.64 -5.54 -11.92
CA LEU A 82 14.49 -4.93 -11.26
C LEU A 82 13.84 -5.89 -10.26
N SER A 83 13.82 -5.49 -9.00
CA SER A 83 13.26 -6.24 -7.88
C SER A 83 12.01 -5.57 -7.33
N LEU A 84 10.84 -6.18 -7.55
CA LEU A 84 9.55 -5.72 -7.04
C LEU A 84 9.08 -6.54 -5.85
N ARG A 85 8.61 -5.83 -4.82
CA ARG A 85 7.80 -6.40 -3.75
C ARG A 85 6.56 -5.55 -3.58
N ILE A 86 5.46 -6.01 -4.17
CA ILE A 86 4.24 -5.22 -4.33
C ILE A 86 3.03 -5.95 -3.75
N ALA A 87 2.09 -5.18 -3.21
CA ALA A 87 0.78 -5.67 -2.83
C ALA A 87 -0.21 -5.01 -3.79
N LEU A 88 -0.83 -5.80 -4.64
CA LEU A 88 -1.79 -5.30 -5.63
C LEU A 88 -3.13 -5.02 -4.95
N THR A 89 -3.63 -3.80 -5.09
CA THR A 89 -5.02 -3.47 -4.74
C THR A 89 -5.88 -3.45 -6.02
N PRO A 90 -7.19 -3.75 -5.94
CA PRO A 90 -8.08 -3.65 -7.09
C PRO A 90 -7.99 -2.29 -7.80
N GLY A 91 -7.82 -2.30 -9.12
CA GLY A 91 -7.65 -1.11 -9.95
C GLY A 91 -6.21 -0.61 -10.10
N THR A 92 -5.24 -1.20 -9.39
CA THR A 92 -3.82 -0.83 -9.54
C THR A 92 -3.25 -1.35 -10.85
N ALA A 93 -2.49 -0.49 -11.54
CA ALA A 93 -1.69 -0.86 -12.70
C ALA A 93 -0.20 -0.82 -12.38
N VAL A 94 0.49 -1.93 -12.69
CA VAL A 94 1.94 -2.06 -12.54
C VAL A 94 2.54 -2.32 -13.92
N ASN A 95 3.39 -1.39 -14.35
CA ASN A 95 4.21 -1.52 -15.53
C ASN A 95 5.68 -1.44 -15.09
N ALA A 96 6.43 -2.51 -15.30
CA ALA A 96 7.84 -2.56 -14.94
C ALA A 96 8.68 -3.12 -16.09
N ARG A 97 9.82 -2.50 -16.34
CA ARG A 97 10.77 -2.88 -17.39
C ARG A 97 12.19 -2.99 -16.84
N ALA A 98 12.88 -4.06 -17.18
CA ALA A 98 14.28 -4.30 -16.85
C ALA A 98 15.07 -4.58 -18.13
N GLY A 99 16.28 -4.04 -18.27
CA GLY A 99 17.23 -4.49 -19.30
C GLY A 99 18.01 -5.74 -18.87
N GLY A 100 18.04 -6.05 -17.57
CA GLY A 100 18.51 -7.32 -17.00
C GLY A 100 17.35 -8.25 -16.64
N ASP A 101 17.42 -8.84 -15.45
CA ASP A 101 16.42 -9.76 -14.91
C ASP A 101 15.35 -9.01 -14.10
N LEU A 102 14.12 -9.52 -14.09
CA LEU A 102 13.01 -8.97 -13.30
C LEU A 102 12.47 -9.99 -12.32
N SER A 103 12.63 -9.73 -11.02
CA SER A 103 12.02 -10.52 -9.96
C SER A 103 10.85 -9.78 -9.31
N CYS A 104 9.66 -10.36 -9.36
CA CYS A 104 8.46 -9.78 -8.78
C CYS A 104 7.85 -10.70 -7.73
N ARG A 105 7.68 -10.18 -6.51
CA ARG A 105 7.03 -10.88 -5.40
C ARG A 105 5.65 -10.28 -5.14
N VAL A 106 4.63 -11.13 -5.25
CA VAL A 106 3.22 -10.79 -5.04
C VAL A 106 2.58 -11.74 -4.02
N PRO A 107 1.53 -11.32 -3.29
CA PRO A 107 0.74 -12.22 -2.46
C PRO A 107 0.20 -13.42 -3.23
N GLN A 108 0.04 -14.58 -2.59
CA GLN A 108 -0.51 -15.78 -3.25
C GLN A 108 -1.98 -15.66 -3.64
N ASP A 109 -2.72 -14.78 -2.97
CA ASP A 109 -4.12 -14.43 -3.20
C ASP A 109 -4.28 -13.24 -4.17
N VAL A 110 -3.26 -12.98 -4.99
CA VAL A 110 -3.27 -11.88 -5.97
C VAL A 110 -4.41 -12.03 -6.97
N ASP A 111 -5.08 -10.91 -7.22
CA ASP A 111 -6.17 -10.78 -8.18
C ASP A 111 -5.74 -9.80 -9.30
N ALA A 112 -5.19 -10.34 -10.39
CA ALA A 112 -4.63 -9.52 -11.47
C ALA A 112 -4.59 -10.22 -12.83
N VAL A 113 -4.77 -9.42 -13.87
CA VAL A 113 -4.39 -9.78 -15.24
C VAL A 113 -2.88 -9.58 -15.36
N VAL A 114 -2.17 -10.67 -15.64
CA VAL A 114 -0.71 -10.69 -15.69
C VAL A 114 -0.25 -10.85 -17.14
N SER A 115 0.66 -9.98 -17.56
CA SER A 115 1.39 -10.07 -18.82
C SER A 115 2.89 -10.05 -18.52
N LEU A 116 3.59 -11.10 -18.93
CA LEU A 116 5.02 -11.28 -18.75
C LEU A 116 5.68 -11.36 -20.12
N GLN A 117 6.81 -10.68 -20.28
CA GLN A 117 7.67 -10.81 -21.45
C GLN A 117 9.13 -10.88 -20.98
N ALA A 118 9.85 -11.90 -21.41
CA ALA A 118 11.24 -12.14 -21.08
C ALA A 118 12.03 -12.38 -22.37
N GLY A 119 13.24 -11.83 -22.48
CA GLY A 119 14.19 -12.29 -23.50
C GLY A 119 14.79 -13.66 -23.14
N GLY A 120 14.86 -13.97 -21.84
CA GLY A 120 15.26 -15.25 -21.27
C GLY A 120 14.07 -16.15 -20.89
N GLU A 121 14.10 -16.71 -19.68
CA GLU A 121 13.13 -17.66 -19.15
C GLU A 121 12.07 -16.98 -18.27
N ILE A 122 10.81 -17.43 -18.39
CA ILE A 122 9.72 -17.02 -17.48
C ILE A 122 9.51 -18.10 -16.41
N LYS A 123 9.78 -17.75 -15.15
CA LYS A 123 9.64 -18.63 -13.98
C LYS A 123 8.48 -18.21 -13.10
N LEU A 124 7.48 -19.08 -12.96
CA LEU A 124 6.35 -18.89 -12.04
C LEU A 124 6.51 -19.80 -10.83
N LYS A 125 6.61 -19.23 -9.62
CA LYS A 125 6.79 -20.00 -8.38
C LYS A 125 5.70 -19.70 -7.38
N ARG A 126 5.12 -20.75 -6.79
CA ARG A 126 4.14 -20.67 -5.69
C ARG A 126 2.91 -19.79 -6.00
N LEU A 127 2.43 -19.83 -7.24
CA LEU A 127 1.22 -19.14 -7.67
C LEU A 127 0.16 -20.18 -8.08
N PRO A 128 -0.87 -20.41 -7.25
CA PRO A 128 -1.97 -21.30 -7.59
C PRO A 128 -2.66 -20.81 -8.88
N GLY A 129 -2.89 -21.70 -9.85
CA GLY A 129 -3.56 -21.37 -11.12
C GLY A 129 -2.68 -20.77 -12.22
N ALA A 130 -1.45 -20.33 -11.91
CA ALA A 130 -0.51 -19.82 -12.91
C ALA A 130 0.27 -20.94 -13.63
N ALA A 131 0.62 -22.00 -12.88
CA ALA A 131 1.47 -23.08 -13.35
C ALA A 131 0.78 -24.07 -14.30
N GLU A 132 -0.55 -24.14 -14.32
CA GLU A 132 -1.29 -25.08 -15.19
C GLU A 132 -1.37 -24.60 -16.66
N ASN A 133 -1.06 -23.34 -16.92
CA ASN A 133 -1.19 -22.71 -18.25
C ASN A 133 0.14 -22.20 -18.83
N ALA A 134 1.27 -22.45 -18.15
CA ALA A 134 2.58 -22.02 -18.63
C ALA A 134 3.08 -23.02 -19.69
N PRO A 135 3.29 -22.60 -20.96
CA PRO A 135 4.03 -23.41 -21.91
C PRO A 135 5.47 -23.57 -21.41
N ASP A 136 6.04 -24.77 -21.55
CA ASP A 136 7.48 -24.95 -21.43
C ASP A 136 8.15 -24.03 -22.47
N GLU A 137 8.98 -23.07 -22.04
CA GLU A 137 9.76 -22.13 -22.88
C GLU A 137 9.01 -20.99 -23.60
N ALA A 138 8.03 -20.35 -22.96
CA ALA A 138 7.43 -19.11 -23.50
C ALA A 138 8.25 -17.85 -23.16
N GLN A 139 8.62 -17.05 -24.17
CA GLN A 139 9.21 -15.70 -24.02
C GLN A 139 8.16 -14.61 -23.74
N ALA A 140 6.88 -14.92 -23.91
CA ALA A 140 5.78 -14.05 -23.55
C ALA A 140 4.60 -14.88 -23.05
N MET A 141 3.97 -14.44 -21.97
CA MET A 141 2.86 -15.13 -21.34
C MET A 141 1.82 -14.13 -20.87
N SER A 142 0.54 -14.48 -21.02
CA SER A 142 -0.55 -13.71 -20.43
C SER A 142 -1.56 -14.66 -19.81
N PHE A 143 -1.97 -14.37 -18.58
CA PHE A 143 -2.95 -15.15 -17.83
C PHE A 143 -3.64 -14.26 -16.80
N THR A 144 -4.73 -14.74 -16.23
CA THR A 144 -5.45 -14.03 -15.15
C THR A 144 -5.35 -14.84 -13.88
N LEU A 145 -4.93 -14.18 -12.80
CA LEU A 145 -4.98 -14.69 -11.43
C LEU A 145 -6.21 -14.11 -10.75
N GLY A 146 -6.97 -14.96 -10.04
CA GLY A 146 -8.21 -14.52 -9.39
C GLY A 146 -9.26 -14.07 -10.41
N GLY A 147 -9.80 -12.86 -10.22
CA GLY A 147 -10.82 -12.21 -11.07
C GLY A 147 -10.28 -11.19 -12.08
N GLY A 148 -8.98 -10.89 -12.09
CA GLY A 148 -8.37 -9.85 -12.91
C GLY A 148 -8.57 -8.41 -12.41
N ALA A 149 -8.64 -8.17 -11.10
CA ALA A 149 -8.96 -6.86 -10.53
C ALA A 149 -7.84 -5.81 -10.68
N ALA A 150 -6.58 -6.22 -10.82
CA ALA A 150 -5.42 -5.37 -11.10
C ALA A 150 -4.74 -5.74 -12.42
N THR A 151 -3.81 -4.93 -12.91
CA THR A 151 -3.01 -5.26 -14.10
C THR A 151 -1.52 -5.26 -13.78
N LEU A 152 -0.82 -6.33 -14.17
CA LEU A 152 0.60 -6.53 -13.91
C LEU A 152 1.33 -6.82 -15.23
N ASN A 153 2.06 -5.84 -15.73
CA ASN A 153 2.84 -5.93 -16.96
C ASN A 153 4.33 -5.87 -16.60
N LEU A 154 5.03 -6.99 -16.78
CA LEU A 154 6.44 -7.14 -16.46
C LEU A 154 7.21 -7.51 -17.73
N ILE A 155 8.22 -6.70 -18.06
CA ILE A 155 9.06 -6.90 -19.23
C ILE A 155 10.51 -6.93 -18.78
N ALA A 156 11.27 -7.93 -19.22
CA ALA A 156 12.70 -8.01 -19.01
C ALA A 156 13.39 -8.47 -20.29
N ASP A 157 14.57 -7.94 -20.58
CA ASP A 157 15.42 -8.50 -21.64
C ASP A 157 16.12 -9.80 -21.18
N GLY A 158 16.27 -9.99 -19.86
CA GLY A 158 16.70 -11.23 -19.20
C GLY A 158 15.54 -12.15 -18.79
N ASP A 159 15.69 -12.80 -17.64
CA ASP A 159 14.69 -13.69 -17.03
C ASP A 159 13.58 -12.90 -16.31
N VAL A 160 12.36 -13.43 -16.31
CA VAL A 160 11.25 -12.90 -15.49
C VAL A 160 10.84 -13.95 -14.46
N GLU A 161 10.98 -13.63 -13.18
CA GLU A 161 10.53 -14.47 -12.09
C GLU A 161 9.34 -13.83 -11.36
N LEU A 162 8.16 -14.47 -11.43
CA LEU A 162 7.00 -14.09 -10.63
C LEU A 162 6.79 -15.09 -9.49
N ILE A 163 6.84 -14.59 -8.27
CA ILE A 163 6.85 -15.39 -7.05
C ILE A 163 5.65 -15.04 -6.18
N GLY A 164 4.79 -16.03 -5.96
CA GLY A 164 3.77 -15.99 -4.92
C GLY A 164 4.40 -16.16 -3.54
N VAL A 165 4.11 -15.23 -2.65
CA VAL A 165 4.52 -15.28 -1.24
C VAL A 165 3.30 -15.38 -0.34
N ASP A 166 3.35 -16.30 0.62
CA ASP A 166 2.33 -16.38 1.65
C ASP A 166 2.48 -15.17 2.59
N PRO A 167 1.44 -14.32 2.72
CA PRO A 167 1.45 -13.18 3.65
C PRO A 167 1.71 -13.60 5.10
N GLN A 168 1.39 -14.85 5.46
CA GLN A 168 1.51 -15.37 6.82
C GLN A 168 2.91 -15.92 7.13
N PHE A 169 3.71 -16.28 6.12
CA PHE A 169 4.89 -17.16 6.30
C PHE A 169 6.25 -16.61 5.86
N THR A 170 6.32 -15.37 5.36
CA THR A 170 7.62 -14.80 4.92
C THR A 170 7.92 -13.47 5.60
N GLY A 171 9.18 -13.01 5.50
CA GLY A 171 9.67 -11.71 5.97
C GLY A 171 8.89 -10.48 5.46
N PHE A 172 7.82 -10.69 4.68
CA PHE A 172 6.55 -9.96 4.72
C PHE A 172 5.92 -9.83 6.14
N GLY A 173 6.65 -10.03 7.23
CA GLY A 173 6.16 -9.86 8.61
C GLY A 173 7.19 -9.26 9.56
N ALA A 174 8.46 -9.12 9.14
CA ALA A 174 9.48 -8.45 9.94
C ALA A 174 9.54 -6.95 9.62
N ASP A 175 9.45 -6.59 8.34
CA ASP A 175 9.34 -5.19 7.85
C ASP A 175 7.89 -4.83 7.48
N PHE A 176 7.16 -5.74 6.85
CA PHE A 176 5.72 -5.59 6.63
C PHE A 176 4.96 -5.67 7.97
N GLY A 177 5.34 -6.54 8.91
CA GLY A 177 4.47 -6.87 10.05
C GLY A 177 4.48 -5.83 11.16
N GLN A 178 5.48 -4.94 11.21
CA GLN A 178 5.46 -3.80 12.13
C GLN A 178 4.66 -2.62 11.54
N GLU A 179 4.71 -2.40 10.23
CA GLU A 179 4.07 -1.24 9.60
C GLU A 179 2.72 -1.53 8.94
N PHE A 180 2.48 -2.76 8.49
CA PHE A 180 1.14 -3.27 8.25
C PHE A 180 0.44 -3.53 9.58
N ALA A 181 1.10 -3.68 10.75
CA ALA A 181 0.36 -3.64 12.03
C ALA A 181 -0.10 -2.23 12.40
N MET A 182 0.71 -1.19 12.10
CA MET A 182 0.30 0.20 12.30
C MET A 182 -0.71 0.66 11.24
N ASN A 183 -0.59 0.20 9.99
CA ASN A 183 -1.53 0.51 8.91
C ASN A 183 -2.69 -0.50 8.78
N ALA A 184 -2.63 -1.68 9.40
CA ALA A 184 -3.79 -2.58 9.54
C ALA A 184 -4.74 -2.03 10.59
N ALA A 185 -4.33 -1.17 11.51
CA ALA A 185 -5.31 -0.46 12.33
C ALA A 185 -6.18 0.46 11.47
N GLU A 186 -5.59 1.23 10.54
CA GLU A 186 -6.33 2.06 9.58
C GLU A 186 -7.03 1.24 8.49
N PHE A 187 -6.35 0.28 7.86
CA PHE A 187 -6.92 -0.61 6.84
C PHE A 187 -7.99 -1.54 7.45
N ALA A 188 -7.82 -2.03 8.68
CA ALA A 188 -8.87 -2.75 9.39
C ALA A 188 -9.91 -1.81 10.00
N GLN A 189 -9.67 -0.51 10.22
CA GLN A 189 -10.74 0.46 10.51
C GLN A 189 -11.51 0.85 9.24
N GLN A 190 -10.86 0.87 8.09
CA GLN A 190 -11.47 1.18 6.80
C GLN A 190 -12.26 -0.02 6.26
N ILE A 191 -11.72 -1.23 6.44
CA ILE A 191 -12.44 -2.49 6.27
C ILE A 191 -13.45 -2.66 7.39
N ALA A 192 -13.18 -2.38 8.66
CA ALA A 192 -14.19 -2.51 9.72
C ALA A 192 -15.29 -1.47 9.59
N SER A 193 -15.07 -0.27 9.05
CA SER A 193 -16.16 0.67 8.78
C SER A 193 -16.95 0.27 7.53
N GLN A 194 -16.32 -0.30 6.50
CA GLN A 194 -17.03 -0.90 5.37
C GLN A 194 -17.77 -2.19 5.75
N VAL A 195 -17.16 -3.03 6.57
CA VAL A 195 -17.70 -4.30 7.09
C VAL A 195 -18.68 -4.01 8.21
N GLU A 196 -18.57 -2.98 9.02
CA GLU A 196 -19.61 -2.56 9.97
C GLU A 196 -20.79 -1.95 9.23
N ALA A 197 -20.57 -1.14 8.19
CA ALA A 197 -21.66 -0.62 7.36
C ALA A 197 -22.36 -1.77 6.60
N GLN A 198 -21.60 -2.74 6.09
CA GLN A 198 -22.15 -3.93 5.42
C GLN A 198 -22.74 -4.93 6.42
N VAL A 199 -22.17 -5.12 7.60
CA VAL A 199 -22.69 -6.01 8.66
C VAL A 199 -23.94 -5.39 9.26
N GLN A 200 -24.02 -4.07 9.45
CA GLN A 200 -25.25 -3.39 9.86
C GLN A 200 -26.35 -3.47 8.81
N ALA A 201 -26.00 -3.33 7.52
CA ALA A 201 -26.94 -3.52 6.42
C ALA A 201 -27.40 -4.98 6.30
N VAL A 202 -26.48 -5.93 6.44
CA VAL A 202 -26.75 -7.38 6.44
C VAL A 202 -27.52 -7.79 7.69
N THR A 203 -27.29 -7.21 8.87
CA THR A 203 -28.10 -7.48 10.07
C THR A 203 -29.48 -6.87 9.98
N ARG A 204 -29.64 -5.68 9.36
CA ARG A 204 -30.99 -5.13 9.10
C ARG A 204 -31.75 -5.96 8.09
N GLN A 205 -31.08 -6.43 7.03
CA GLN A 205 -31.67 -7.34 6.05
C GLN A 205 -31.92 -8.75 6.61
N LEU A 206 -31.06 -9.24 7.51
CA LEU A 206 -31.28 -10.51 8.22
C LEU A 206 -32.41 -10.38 9.23
N ASP A 207 -32.53 -9.29 9.98
CA ASP A 207 -33.64 -9.05 10.91
C ASP A 207 -34.97 -8.86 10.18
N GLU A 208 -34.98 -8.15 9.04
CA GLU A 208 -36.16 -8.08 8.17
C GLU A 208 -36.53 -9.46 7.63
N LYS A 209 -35.56 -10.25 7.13
CA LYS A 209 -35.84 -11.60 6.64
C LYS A 209 -36.13 -12.62 7.74
N LEU A 210 -35.58 -12.46 8.95
CA LEU A 210 -35.87 -13.28 10.12
C LEU A 210 -37.25 -12.96 10.68
N SER A 211 -37.68 -11.70 10.65
CA SER A 211 -39.06 -11.34 11.00
C SER A 211 -40.08 -11.91 9.99
N GLN A 212 -39.68 -12.06 8.72
CA GLN A 212 -40.46 -12.75 7.69
C GLN A 212 -40.41 -14.29 7.80
N LEU A 213 -39.33 -14.84 8.37
CA LEU A 213 -39.10 -16.28 8.55
C LEU A 213 -39.42 -16.79 9.96
N ALA A 214 -39.78 -15.91 10.90
CA ALA A 214 -40.18 -16.20 12.28
C ALA A 214 -41.55 -16.93 12.39
N ALA A 215 -41.87 -17.74 11.39
CA ALA A 215 -42.94 -18.73 11.46
C ALA A 215 -42.44 -20.09 12.01
N ASP A 216 -41.13 -20.29 12.20
CA ASP A 216 -40.58 -21.56 12.71
C ASP A 216 -39.56 -21.40 13.85
N GLU A 217 -40.05 -21.58 15.07
CA GLU A 217 -39.37 -21.39 16.36
C GLU A 217 -38.15 -22.32 16.56
N GLN A 218 -38.10 -23.48 15.88
CA GLN A 218 -37.03 -24.47 16.03
C GLN A 218 -35.76 -24.16 15.22
N LEU A 219 -35.86 -23.34 14.17
CA LEU A 219 -34.75 -23.00 13.28
C LEU A 219 -33.91 -21.83 13.85
N ALA A 220 -34.57 -20.91 14.56
CA ALA A 220 -33.93 -19.76 15.20
C ALA A 220 -32.87 -20.19 16.24
N THR A 221 -33.20 -21.16 17.10
CA THR A 221 -32.32 -21.60 18.19
C THR A 221 -31.01 -22.22 17.69
N ARG A 222 -31.07 -23.01 16.62
CA ARG A 222 -29.87 -23.67 16.04
C ARG A 222 -28.97 -22.70 15.29
N ILE A 223 -29.54 -21.67 14.65
CA ILE A 223 -28.78 -20.64 13.96
C ILE A 223 -28.07 -19.76 14.99
N GLN A 224 -28.75 -19.42 16.09
CA GLN A 224 -28.20 -18.59 17.15
C GLN A 224 -27.03 -19.27 17.89
N GLU A 225 -27.11 -20.57 18.17
CA GLU A 225 -26.01 -21.35 18.77
C GLU A 225 -24.79 -21.49 17.85
N LYS A 226 -24.99 -21.64 16.53
CA LYS A 226 -23.89 -21.71 15.55
C LYS A 226 -23.18 -20.37 15.36
N VAL A 227 -23.93 -19.28 15.38
CA VAL A 227 -23.35 -17.93 15.31
C VAL A 227 -22.53 -17.61 16.57
N GLN A 228 -23.03 -17.94 17.76
CA GLN A 228 -22.30 -17.74 19.02
C GLN A 228 -21.02 -18.59 19.14
N SER A 229 -21.04 -19.83 18.66
CA SER A 229 -19.85 -20.70 18.67
C SER A 229 -18.78 -20.28 17.66
N ALA A 230 -19.19 -19.72 16.51
CA ALA A 230 -18.28 -19.10 15.56
C ALA A 230 -17.61 -17.85 16.15
N MET A 231 -18.36 -17.01 16.86
CA MET A 231 -17.83 -15.79 17.51
C MET A 231 -16.80 -16.10 18.60
N ARG A 232 -17.05 -17.08 19.48
CA ARG A 232 -16.04 -17.50 20.49
C ARG A 232 -14.76 -18.03 19.87
N SER A 233 -14.88 -18.74 18.75
CA SER A 233 -13.72 -19.29 18.04
C SER A 233 -12.88 -18.20 17.37
N ALA A 234 -13.53 -17.11 16.95
CA ALA A 234 -12.84 -15.93 16.41
C ALA A 234 -12.09 -15.16 17.51
N GLU A 235 -12.73 -14.90 18.67
CA GLU A 235 -12.11 -14.18 19.79
C GLU A 235 -10.85 -14.87 20.33
N LEU A 236 -10.87 -16.20 20.46
CA LEU A 236 -9.71 -16.97 20.94
C LEU A 236 -8.50 -16.83 20.02
N LYS A 237 -8.73 -16.88 18.70
CA LYS A 237 -7.66 -16.74 17.70
C LYS A 237 -7.07 -15.33 17.69
N ILE A 238 -7.91 -14.32 17.91
CA ILE A 238 -7.48 -12.92 18.01
C ILE A 238 -6.61 -12.71 19.25
N ASN A 239 -7.01 -13.25 20.41
CA ASN A 239 -6.23 -13.14 21.65
C ASN A 239 -4.87 -13.85 21.57
N GLU A 240 -4.80 -15.02 20.92
CA GLU A 240 -3.52 -15.73 20.73
C GLU A 240 -2.57 -14.98 19.80
N ALA A 241 -3.09 -14.33 18.76
CA ALA A 241 -2.31 -13.50 17.86
C ALA A 241 -1.75 -12.28 18.59
N MET A 242 -2.56 -11.60 19.40
CA MET A 242 -2.13 -10.45 20.21
C MET A 242 -1.03 -10.82 21.22
N ARG A 243 -1.11 -11.98 21.87
CA ARG A 243 -0.09 -12.43 22.83
C ARG A 243 1.27 -12.67 22.17
N LYS A 244 1.28 -13.29 20.99
CA LYS A 244 2.50 -13.54 20.21
C LYS A 244 3.13 -12.25 19.67
N ALA A 245 2.30 -11.25 19.36
CA ALA A 245 2.76 -9.93 18.96
C ALA A 245 3.44 -9.17 20.12
N ASP A 246 2.84 -9.16 21.32
CA ASP A 246 3.42 -8.51 22.51
C ASP A 246 4.77 -9.13 22.91
N GLU A 247 4.87 -10.47 22.86
CA GLU A 247 6.14 -11.18 23.16
C GLU A 247 7.26 -10.79 22.18
N LYS A 248 6.95 -10.63 20.89
CA LYS A 248 7.94 -10.21 19.87
C LYS A 248 8.31 -8.73 20.01
N ALA A 249 7.35 -7.86 20.33
CA ALA A 249 7.60 -6.44 20.57
C ALA A 249 8.57 -6.25 21.75
N ARG A 250 8.33 -6.94 22.88
CA ARG A 250 9.22 -6.89 24.04
C ARG A 250 10.61 -7.48 23.76
N ALA A 251 10.70 -8.51 22.91
CA ALA A 251 11.98 -9.07 22.50
C ALA A 251 12.77 -8.10 21.60
N ALA A 252 12.10 -7.37 20.71
CA ALA A 252 12.70 -6.33 19.89
C ALA A 252 13.17 -5.13 20.73
N GLU A 253 12.36 -4.68 21.69
CA GLU A 253 12.74 -3.63 22.64
C GLU A 253 13.97 -4.02 23.48
N ARG A 254 14.05 -5.28 23.94
CA ARG A 254 15.23 -5.78 24.68
C ARG A 254 16.50 -5.78 23.84
N LYS A 255 16.40 -6.11 22.54
CA LYS A 255 17.53 -6.09 21.60
C LYS A 255 17.97 -4.66 21.28
N ALA A 256 17.02 -3.74 21.08
CA ALA A 256 17.29 -2.32 20.89
C ALA A 256 17.95 -1.69 22.14
N ALA A 257 17.52 -2.08 23.34
CA ALA A 257 18.12 -1.67 24.60
C ALA A 257 19.51 -2.28 24.87
N GLN A 258 19.83 -3.45 24.31
CA GLN A 258 21.17 -4.02 24.37
C GLN A 258 22.14 -3.36 23.39
N GLN A 259 21.68 -2.98 22.19
CA GLN A 259 22.47 -2.21 21.23
C GLN A 259 22.81 -0.79 21.72
N SER A 260 21.94 -0.18 22.54
CA SER A 260 22.23 1.15 23.12
C SER A 260 23.29 1.12 24.23
N LYS A 261 23.50 -0.03 24.90
CA LYS A 261 24.54 -0.21 25.93
C LYS A 261 25.94 -0.55 25.38
N GLY A 262 26.07 -0.92 24.11
CA GLY A 262 27.36 -1.22 23.46
C GLY A 262 28.16 0.02 23.00
N ARG A 263 27.66 1.23 23.25
CA ARG A 263 28.22 2.49 22.74
C ARG A 263 28.83 3.36 23.85
N GLN A 264 29.51 2.73 24.81
CA GLN A 264 30.41 3.38 25.77
C GLN A 264 31.84 2.89 25.55
N GLY A 265 32.63 3.67 24.80
CA GLY A 265 34.07 3.46 24.66
C GLY A 265 34.66 4.04 23.37
N GLY A 266 34.87 5.37 23.32
CA GLY A 266 35.60 6.02 22.23
C GLY A 266 35.27 7.51 22.01
N TYR A 267 35.89 8.37 22.83
CA TYR A 267 36.17 9.81 22.68
C TYR A 267 35.24 10.75 21.85
N ALA A 268 34.36 11.42 22.60
CA ALA A 268 33.99 12.84 22.61
C ALA A 268 33.86 13.68 21.31
N TRP A 269 32.61 14.02 20.95
CA TRP A 269 32.18 15.41 20.69
C TRP A 269 30.83 15.65 21.38
N THR A 270 30.76 16.68 22.23
CA THR A 270 29.59 17.04 23.03
C THR A 270 28.60 17.88 22.24
N TRP A 271 27.35 17.44 22.14
CA TRP A 271 26.22 18.35 21.87
C TRP A 271 25.07 18.00 22.81
N GLN A 272 24.73 18.94 23.69
CA GLN A 272 23.57 18.85 24.59
C GLN A 272 22.29 19.06 23.79
N ALA A 273 21.38 18.10 23.81
CA ALA A 273 20.04 18.28 23.24
C ALA A 273 19.24 19.28 24.09
N PRO A 274 18.73 20.39 23.54
CA PRO A 274 17.74 21.22 24.21
C PRO A 274 16.40 20.48 24.20
N SER A 275 15.68 20.54 25.33
CA SER A 275 14.32 20.04 25.43
C SER A 275 13.41 20.70 24.38
N PRO A 276 12.52 19.96 23.70
CA PRO A 276 11.66 20.55 22.69
C PRO A 276 10.68 21.55 23.34
N PRO A 277 10.52 22.77 22.80
CA PRO A 277 9.51 23.71 23.26
C PRO A 277 8.10 23.20 22.89
N PRO A 278 7.06 23.56 23.66
CA PRO A 278 5.69 23.19 23.35
C PRO A 278 5.30 23.76 21.98
N LYS A 279 4.73 22.90 21.13
CA LYS A 279 4.30 23.25 19.76
C LYS A 279 3.37 24.48 19.79
N PRO A 280 3.66 25.55 19.04
CA PRO A 280 2.67 26.59 18.80
C PRO A 280 1.57 26.02 17.88
N ALA A 281 0.32 26.38 18.18
CA ALA A 281 -0.83 26.07 17.34
C ALA A 281 -0.59 26.62 15.92
N LYS A 282 -0.77 25.77 14.91
CA LYS A 282 -0.66 26.17 13.50
C LYS A 282 -1.73 27.22 13.18
N PRO A 283 -1.36 28.34 12.53
CA PRO A 283 -2.32 29.18 11.83
C PRO A 283 -2.78 28.46 10.56
N GLU A 284 -4.09 28.33 10.39
CA GLU A 284 -4.70 28.00 9.10
C GLU A 284 -4.42 29.14 8.11
N ALA A 285 -3.86 28.80 6.95
CA ALA A 285 -3.78 29.69 5.79
C ALA A 285 -4.87 29.26 4.79
N PRO A 286 -5.42 30.22 4.02
CA PRO A 286 -6.82 30.22 3.62
C PRO A 286 -7.08 29.34 2.41
N THR A 287 -8.02 28.41 2.51
CA THR A 287 -8.73 27.89 1.34
C THR A 287 -9.81 28.90 0.96
N LEU A 288 -9.62 29.55 -0.18
CA LEU A 288 -10.72 30.13 -0.96
C LEU A 288 -11.86 29.10 -1.09
N SER A 289 -13.14 29.44 -0.94
CA SER A 289 -13.78 30.32 0.04
C SER A 289 -15.08 29.60 0.41
N ASP A 290 -15.27 29.26 1.69
CA ASP A 290 -16.53 28.67 2.15
C ASP A 290 -17.73 29.62 1.91
N GLU A 291 -17.49 30.92 1.65
CA GLU A 291 -18.53 31.87 1.28
C GLU A 291 -19.18 31.56 -0.08
N GLU A 292 -18.42 31.12 -1.07
CA GLU A 292 -18.95 30.79 -2.41
C GLU A 292 -19.83 29.52 -2.35
N ARG A 293 -19.43 28.54 -1.54
CA ARG A 293 -20.22 27.34 -1.28
C ARG A 293 -21.48 27.66 -0.49
N MET A 294 -21.38 28.54 0.51
CA MET A 294 -22.52 28.98 1.31
C MET A 294 -23.51 29.83 0.49
N MET A 295 -23.03 30.62 -0.46
CA MET A 295 -23.90 31.40 -1.36
C MET A 295 -24.71 30.49 -2.30
N ILE A 296 -24.09 29.43 -2.83
CA ILE A 296 -24.79 28.44 -3.67
C ILE A 296 -25.86 27.69 -2.87
N LEU A 297 -25.55 27.26 -1.63
CA LEU A 297 -26.51 26.58 -0.76
C LEU A 297 -27.69 27.50 -0.38
N ARG A 298 -27.43 28.78 -0.13
CA ARG A 298 -28.47 29.76 0.16
C ARG A 298 -29.39 30.05 -1.03
N MET A 299 -28.86 30.00 -2.26
CA MET A 299 -29.68 30.14 -3.47
C MET A 299 -30.60 28.94 -3.73
N VAL A 300 -30.22 27.75 -3.27
CA VAL A 300 -31.09 26.55 -3.31
C VAL A 300 -32.19 26.66 -2.25
N GLU A 301 -31.85 27.12 -1.05
CA GLU A 301 -32.84 27.35 0.03
C GLU A 301 -33.88 28.41 -0.34
N GLU A 302 -33.45 29.48 -1.03
CA GLU A 302 -34.35 30.52 -1.55
C GLU A 302 -35.13 30.09 -2.82
N GLY A 303 -34.93 28.86 -3.32
CA GLY A 303 -35.63 28.30 -4.48
C GLY A 303 -35.24 28.92 -5.82
N LYS A 304 -34.15 29.69 -5.88
CA LYS A 304 -33.65 30.35 -7.09
C LYS A 304 -32.80 29.44 -7.97
N LEU A 305 -32.34 28.30 -7.42
CA LEU A 305 -31.62 27.25 -8.12
C LEU A 305 -32.25 25.88 -7.84
N SER A 306 -32.30 25.01 -8.84
CA SER A 306 -32.64 23.60 -8.62
C SER A 306 -31.46 22.84 -8.02
N VAL A 307 -31.75 21.74 -7.32
CA VAL A 307 -30.74 20.88 -6.69
C VAL A 307 -29.71 20.38 -7.70
N GLU A 308 -30.14 20.01 -8.90
CA GLU A 308 -29.27 19.53 -9.98
C GLU A 308 -28.34 20.63 -10.53
N GLN A 309 -28.81 21.88 -10.60
CA GLN A 309 -27.99 23.01 -11.04
C GLN A 309 -26.93 23.39 -10.00
N ALA A 310 -27.24 23.25 -8.71
CA ALA A 310 -26.29 23.48 -7.63
C ALA A 310 -25.17 22.42 -7.61
N GLU A 311 -25.48 21.15 -7.88
CA GLU A 311 -24.47 20.08 -7.99
C GLU A 311 -23.51 20.29 -9.17
N GLN A 312 -24.02 20.77 -10.31
CA GLN A 312 -23.18 21.11 -11.47
C GLN A 312 -22.22 22.28 -11.18
N LEU A 313 -22.67 23.30 -10.45
CA LEU A 313 -21.83 24.44 -10.07
C LEU A 313 -20.78 24.07 -9.00
N LEU A 314 -21.19 23.28 -7.99
CA LEU A 314 -20.27 22.81 -6.93
C LEU A 314 -19.20 21.85 -7.48
N SER A 315 -19.55 21.01 -8.46
CA SER A 315 -18.60 20.08 -9.10
C SER A 315 -17.64 20.79 -10.05
N ALA A 316 -18.07 21.84 -10.76
CA ALA A 316 -17.21 22.68 -11.58
C ALA A 316 -16.18 23.46 -10.73
N LEU A 317 -16.56 23.90 -9.53
CA LEU A 317 -15.67 24.57 -8.58
C LEU A 317 -14.64 23.64 -7.90
N ARG A 318 -14.89 22.32 -7.87
CA ARG A 318 -13.95 21.31 -7.33
C ARG A 318 -12.86 20.87 -8.32
N LYS A 319 -13.03 21.14 -9.61
CA LYS A 319 -12.11 20.69 -10.68
C LYS A 319 -11.06 21.75 -11.07
N ARG A 320 -10.92 22.82 -10.31
CA ARG A 320 -9.98 23.92 -10.60
C ARG A 320 -8.90 24.04 -9.55
#